data_AF-A0A3G8LU16-F1
#
_entry.id   AF-A0A3G8LU16-F1
#
_cell.length_a   1.000
_cell.length_b   1.000
_cell.length_c   1.000
_cell.angle_alpha   90.00
_cell.angle_beta   90.00
_cell.angle_gamma   90.00
#
_symmetry.space_group_name_H-M   'P 1'
#
loop_
_entity.id
_entity.type
_entity.pdbx_description
1 polymer ?
#
loop_
_entity_poly.entity_id
_entity_poly.type
_entity_poly.pdbx_seq_one_letter_code
_entity_poly.pdbx_strand_id
1 'polypeptide(L)'
;MDFIDKTLASDNYMFMAALVIGGLILWFLPALLSLIFNRKHFKYILLACIPAGLSFIAWGGVMVWATTGKVFGKYANKIKEET
;
A
#
# COMPACT_ATOMS: atom_id res chain seq x y z
N MET A 1 -3.35 -29.34 -6.92
CA MET A 1 -3.11 -29.03 -5.50
C MET A 1 -1.75 -29.58 -5.06
N ASP A 2 -1.35 -30.78 -5.51
CA ASP A 2 -0.07 -31.41 -5.14
C ASP A 2 1.21 -30.59 -5.35
N PHE A 3 1.26 -29.74 -6.38
CA PHE A 3 2.41 -28.85 -6.60
C PHE A 3 2.51 -27.73 -5.55
N ILE A 4 1.37 -27.18 -5.12
CA ILE A 4 1.34 -26.14 -4.09
C ILE A 4 1.68 -26.77 -2.74
N ASP A 5 1.12 -27.95 -2.45
CA ASP A 5 1.41 -28.69 -1.23
C ASP A 5 2.87 -29.13 -1.15
N LYS A 6 3.48 -29.63 -2.24
CA LYS A 6 4.92 -29.94 -2.28
C LYS A 6 5.82 -28.71 -2.15
N THR A 7 5.39 -27.56 -2.66
CA THR A 7 6.18 -26.32 -2.60
C THR A 7 6.10 -25.70 -1.21
N LEU A 8 4.92 -25.72 -0.58
CA LEU A 8 4.70 -25.28 0.80
C LEU A 8 5.25 -26.26 1.85
N ALA A 9 5.29 -27.56 1.56
CA ALA A 9 5.87 -28.59 2.43
C ALA A 9 7.39 -28.76 2.26
N SER A 10 8.02 -28.02 1.35
CA SER A 10 9.48 -27.99 1.30
C SER A 10 10.02 -27.21 2.50
N ASP A 11 10.97 -27.78 3.25
CA ASP A 11 11.70 -27.17 4.39
C ASP A 11 12.50 -25.88 4.02
N ASN A 12 12.14 -25.21 2.93
CA ASN A 12 12.72 -23.95 2.52
C ASN A 12 12.05 -22.80 3.28
N TYR A 13 12.44 -22.65 4.54
CA TYR A 13 12.13 -21.48 5.37
C TYR A 13 12.47 -20.16 4.64
N MET A 14 13.49 -20.15 3.78
CA MET A 14 13.86 -19.00 2.96
C MET A 14 12.78 -18.64 1.92
N PHE A 15 12.15 -19.64 1.31
CA PHE A 15 11.07 -19.42 0.34
C PHE A 15 9.78 -18.97 1.04
N MET A 16 9.47 -19.58 2.19
CA MET A 16 8.34 -19.16 3.03
C MET A 16 8.51 -17.71 3.52
N ALA A 17 9.71 -17.35 3.99
CA ALA A 17 10.04 -15.99 4.38
C ALA A 17 9.91 -15.03 3.19
N ALA A 18 10.41 -15.40 2.01
CA ALA A 18 10.28 -14.58 0.79
C ALA A 18 8.82 -14.37 0.38
N LEU A 19 7.96 -15.38 0.51
CA LEU A 19 6.52 -15.26 0.24
C LEU A 19 5.83 -14.34 1.24
N VAL A 20 6.13 -14.47 2.54
CA VAL A 20 5.58 -13.59 3.57
C VAL A 20 6.04 -12.15 3.37
N ILE A 21 7.33 -11.94 3.10
CA ILE A 21 7.90 -10.62 2.84
C ILE A 21 7.32 -10.03 1.55
N GLY A 22 7.24 -10.82 0.48
CA GLY A 22 6.63 -10.41 -0.79
C GLY A 22 5.14 -10.06 -0.63
N GLY A 23 4.41 -10.86 0.15
CA GLY A 23 3.02 -10.60 0.52
C GLY A 23 2.87 -9.31 1.31
N LEU A 24 3.73 -9.05 2.29
CA LEU A 24 3.73 -7.81 3.07
C LEU A 24 4.08 -6.58 2.23
N ILE A 25 5.06 -6.68 1.33
CA ILE A 25 5.43 -5.59 0.43
C ILE A 25 4.28 -5.28 -0.52
N LEU A 26 3.63 -6.29 -1.08
CA LEU A 26 2.46 -6.12 -1.92
C LEU A 26 1.28 -5.55 -1.11
N TRP A 27 1.07 -6.00 0.12
CA TRP A 27 0.04 -5.49 1.01
C TRP A 27 0.24 -4.00 1.35
N PHE A 28 1.49 -3.61 1.64
CA PHE A 28 1.89 -2.24 1.98
C PHE A 28 2.35 -1.39 0.78
N LEU A 29 2.20 -1.89 -0.45
CA LEU A 29 2.53 -1.17 -1.67
C LEU A 29 1.93 0.25 -1.75
N PRO A 30 0.64 0.49 -1.40
CA PRO A 30 0.07 1.84 -1.41
C PRO A 30 0.71 2.77 -0.38
N ALA A 31 1.18 2.25 0.76
CA ALA A 31 1.92 3.05 1.75
C ALA A 31 3.31 3.44 1.23
N LEU A 32 4.02 2.53 0.55
CA LEU A 32 5.28 2.86 -0.12
C LEU A 32 5.09 3.93 -1.22
N LEU A 33 4.04 3.82 -2.04
CA LEU A 33 3.70 4.85 -3.02
C LEU A 33 3.48 6.21 -2.34
N SER A 34 2.73 6.25 -1.23
CA SER A 34 2.48 7.51 -0.57
C SER A 34 3.71 8.11 0.12
N LEU A 35 4.72 7.29 0.46
CA LEU A 35 6.00 7.79 0.98
C LEU A 35 6.77 8.60 -0.08
N ILE A 36 6.67 8.21 -1.36
CA ILE A 36 7.31 8.90 -2.49
C ILE A 36 6.49 10.12 -2.92
N PHE A 37 5.17 9.96 -3.05
CA PHE A 37 4.29 11.02 -3.57
C PHE A 37 3.90 12.06 -2.52
N ASN A 38 3.73 11.68 -1.24
CA ASN A 38 3.17 12.57 -0.22
C ASN A 38 3.62 12.24 1.22
N ARG A 39 4.86 12.58 1.59
CA ARG A 39 5.43 12.36 2.94
C ARG A 39 4.55 12.85 4.10
N LYS A 40 3.74 13.90 3.90
CA LYS A 40 2.83 14.43 4.93
C LYS A 40 1.61 13.55 5.19
N HIS A 41 1.05 12.92 4.15
CA HIS A 41 -0.16 12.10 4.26
C HIS A 41 0.11 10.60 4.45
N PHE A 42 1.39 10.22 4.40
CA PHE A 42 1.85 8.85 4.61
C PHE A 42 1.30 8.19 5.88
N LYS A 43 1.24 8.91 7.00
CA LYS A 43 0.71 8.36 8.27
C LYS A 43 -0.74 7.91 8.16
N TYR A 44 -1.57 8.65 7.40
CA TYR A 44 -2.99 8.32 7.23
C TYR A 44 -3.17 7.12 6.30
N ILE A 45 -2.39 7.04 5.22
CA ILE A 45 -2.42 5.90 4.29
C ILE A 45 -1.90 4.63 4.97
N LEU A 46 -0.89 4.75 5.83
CA LEU A 46 -0.36 3.61 6.58
C LEU A 46 -1.38 3.06 7.60
N LEU A 47 -2.10 3.95 8.29
CA LEU A 47 -3.22 3.55 9.15
C LEU A 47 -4.38 2.94 8.36
N ALA A 48 -4.70 3.51 7.19
CA ALA A 48 -5.74 2.98 6.31
C ALA A 48 -5.34 1.66 5.64
N CYS A 49 -4.05 1.35 5.54
CA CYS A 49 -3.55 0.09 4.99
C CYS A 49 -3.92 -1.11 5.89
N ILE A 50 -4.05 -0.90 7.21
CA ILE A 50 -4.47 -1.94 8.17
C ILE A 50 -5.88 -2.49 7.83
N PRO A 51 -6.94 -1.66 7.70
CA PRO A 51 -8.25 -2.12 7.24
C PRO A 51 -8.33 -2.33 5.72
N ALA A 52 -7.56 -1.59 4.90
CA ALA A 52 -7.59 -1.75 3.45
C ALA A 52 -7.03 -3.08 2.97
N GLY A 53 -6.14 -3.68 3.74
CA GLY A 53 -5.74 -5.05 3.52
C GLY A 53 -6.92 -6.05 3.50
N LEU A 54 -7.93 -5.83 4.34
CA LEU A 54 -9.09 -6.71 4.40
C LEU A 54 -10.07 -6.53 3.21
N SER A 55 -9.87 -5.52 2.35
CA SER A 55 -10.79 -5.22 1.25
C SER A 55 -10.10 -4.63 0.02
N PHE A 56 -10.25 -5.32 -1.12
CA PHE A 56 -9.72 -4.90 -2.42
C PHE A 56 -10.16 -3.48 -2.85
N ILE A 57 -11.39 -3.07 -2.50
CA ILE A 57 -11.92 -1.74 -2.83
C ILE A 57 -11.20 -0.66 -2.02
N ALA A 58 -11.02 -0.88 -0.73
CA ALA A 58 -10.28 0.04 0.12
C ALA A 58 -8.81 0.11 -0.30
N TRP A 59 -8.21 -1.02 -0.69
CA TRP A 59 -6.85 -1.09 -1.23
C TRP A 59 -6.68 -0.27 -2.52
N GLY A 60 -7.64 -0.37 -3.45
CA GLY A 60 -7.68 0.48 -4.65
C GLY A 60 -7.86 1.98 -4.32
N GLY A 61 -8.74 2.30 -3.38
CA GLY A 61 -9.01 3.67 -2.94
C GLY A 61 -7.77 4.36 -2.34
N VAL A 62 -7.01 3.67 -1.47
CA VAL A 62 -5.75 4.22 -0.95
C VAL A 62 -4.68 4.34 -2.03
N MET A 63 -4.72 3.52 -3.09
CA MET A 63 -3.80 3.63 -4.23
C MET A 63 -4.06 4.89 -5.07
N VAL A 64 -5.33 5.18 -5.38
CA VAL A 64 -5.74 6.42 -6.06
C VAL A 64 -5.44 7.63 -5.18
N TRP A 65 -5.67 7.53 -3.88
CA TRP A 65 -5.38 8.62 -2.95
C TRP A 65 -3.87 8.86 -2.76
N ALA A 66 -3.06 7.79 -2.73
CA ALA A 66 -1.60 7.88 -2.67
C ALA A 66 -1.01 8.61 -3.89
N THR A 67 -1.57 8.37 -5.09
CA THR A 67 -1.13 9.00 -6.34
C THR A 67 -1.67 10.41 -6.53
N THR A 68 -2.93 10.65 -6.14
CA THR A 68 -3.64 11.92 -6.40
C THR A 68 -3.47 12.96 -5.27
N GLY A 69 -3.12 12.55 -4.05
CA GLY A 69 -3.06 13.42 -2.87
C GLY A 69 -2.11 14.62 -2.99
N LYS A 70 -1.04 14.51 -3.79
CA LYS A 70 -0.10 15.63 -4.05
C LYS A 70 -0.72 16.71 -4.96
N VAL A 71 -1.60 16.28 -5.88
CA VAL A 71 -2.28 17.16 -6.84
C VAL A 71 -3.30 18.02 -6.10
N PHE A 72 -4.18 17.39 -5.30
CA PHE A 72 -5.19 18.12 -4.50
C PHE A 72 -4.57 19.13 -3.51
N GLY A 73 -3.45 18.80 -2.88
CA GLY A 73 -2.77 19.72 -1.97
C GLY A 73 -2.31 21.02 -2.65
N LYS A 74 -1.90 20.96 -3.92
CA LYS A 74 -1.50 22.15 -4.69
C LYS A 74 -2.69 23.02 -5.06
N TYR A 75 -3.81 22.43 -5.48
CA TYR A 75 -5.03 23.16 -5.80
C TYR A 75 -5.67 23.80 -4.56
N ALA A 76 -5.70 23.09 -3.43
CA ALA A 76 -6.24 23.61 -2.18
C ALA A 76 -5.45 24.80 -1.64
N ASN A 77 -4.12 24.80 -1.76
CA ASN A 77 -3.30 25.95 -1.35
C ASN A 77 -3.50 27.16 -2.26
N LYS A 78 -3.66 26.93 -3.57
CA LYS A 78 -3.85 28.02 -4.54
C LYS A 78 -5.18 28.76 -4.34
N ILE A 79 -6.25 28.03 -4.03
CA ILE A 79 -7.55 28.62 -3.68
C ILE A 79 -7.45 29.47 -2.39
N LYS A 80 -6.62 29.04 -1.44
CA LYS A 80 -6.37 29.75 -0.19
C LYS A 80 -5.50 31.01 -0.32
N GLU A 81 -4.70 31.11 -1.37
CA GLU A 81 -3.94 32.32 -1.72
C GLU A 81 -4.78 33.34 -2.50
N GLU A 82 -5.82 32.88 -3.21
CA GLU A 82 -6.70 33.71 -4.02
C GLU A 82 -7.97 34.22 -3.27
N THR A 83 -8.17 33.80 -2.00
CA THR A 83 -9.28 34.26 -1.13
C THR A 83 -8.75 35.06 0.05
#